data_AF-A0A382EJ72-F1
#
_entry.id   AF-A0A382EJ72-F1
#
_cell.length_a   1.000
_cell.length_b   1.000
_cell.length_c   1.000
_cell.angle_alpha   90.00
_cell.angle_beta   90.00
_cell.angle_gamma   90.00
#
_symmetry.space_group_name_H-M   'P 1'
#
loop_
_entity.id
_entity.type
_entity.pdbx_description
1 polymer ?
#
loop_
_entity_poly.entity_id
_entity_poly.type
_entity_poly.pdbx_seq_one_letter_code
_entity_poly.pdbx_strand_id
1 'polypeptide(L)'
;MTRSFDSSALPDARNLHVALIVSQYHRDVTDRLRQGAMAGLQQAGTDDEDVEVVEVPGTFEIPLAARCAAESGRFNAVVCLGCVIKGETAHFEFIASAVAHGITAASAETGIPMTFGVLTTNSLDEAMARTNDGPSNKGWEAAAAAIGLVDALTTLTNGRELPARLEPPEGG
;
A
#
# COMPACT_ATOMS: atom_id res chain seq x y z
N MET A 1 -20.09 0.46 19.65
CA MET A 1 -20.58 1.48 18.70
C MET A 1 -19.47 1.69 17.70
N THR A 2 -19.49 0.96 16.58
CA THR A 2 -18.39 0.92 15.62
C THR A 2 -18.46 2.19 14.78
N ARG A 3 -17.50 3.11 14.91
CA ARG A 3 -17.31 4.17 13.92
C ARG A 3 -16.97 3.47 12.60
N SER A 4 -17.84 3.61 11.59
CA SER A 4 -17.46 3.30 10.21
C SER A 4 -16.28 4.19 9.84
N PHE A 5 -15.27 3.63 9.16
CA PHE A 5 -14.17 4.42 8.62
C PHE A 5 -14.75 5.43 7.63
N ASP A 6 -14.75 6.71 8.01
CA ASP A 6 -15.29 7.77 7.17
C ASP A 6 -14.22 8.18 6.14
N SER A 7 -14.32 7.60 4.95
CA SER A 7 -13.45 7.94 3.81
C SER A 7 -13.52 9.42 3.38
N SER A 8 -14.48 10.21 3.87
CA SER A 8 -14.60 11.62 3.50
C SER A 8 -13.67 12.55 4.28
N ALA A 9 -13.06 12.08 5.38
CA ALA A 9 -12.12 12.84 6.20
C ALA A 9 -10.88 12.01 6.50
N LEU A 10 -9.98 11.91 5.53
CA LEU A 10 -8.65 11.32 5.76
C LEU A 10 -7.89 12.16 6.80
N PRO A 11 -7.12 11.52 7.71
CA PRO A 11 -6.16 12.22 8.54
C PRO A 11 -5.18 13.02 7.68
N ASP A 12 -4.61 14.07 8.26
CA ASP A 12 -3.54 14.85 7.63
C ASP A 12 -2.30 13.98 7.42
N ALA A 13 -1.85 13.88 6.17
CA ALA A 13 -0.74 13.05 5.75
C ALA A 13 0.45 13.87 5.22
N ARG A 14 0.54 15.15 5.57
CA ARG A 14 1.72 15.98 5.28
C ARG A 14 2.97 15.40 5.94
N ASN A 15 4.09 15.39 5.19
CA ASN A 15 5.38 14.81 5.60
C ASN A 15 5.35 13.29 5.81
N LEU A 16 4.33 12.59 5.29
CA LEU A 16 4.28 11.13 5.33
C LEU A 16 5.06 10.58 4.14
N HIS A 17 6.21 9.94 4.40
CA HIS A 17 6.96 9.25 3.35
C HIS A 17 6.36 7.86 3.08
N VAL A 18 5.93 7.60 1.85
CA VAL A 18 5.23 6.37 1.49
C VAL A 18 5.90 5.67 0.32
N ALA A 19 6.13 4.36 0.45
CA ALA A 19 6.52 3.53 -0.69
C ALA A 19 5.28 2.89 -1.34
N LEU A 20 5.12 3.04 -2.64
CA LEU A 20 4.14 2.31 -3.45
C LEU A 20 4.85 1.16 -4.17
N ILE A 21 4.62 -0.07 -3.72
CA ILE A 21 5.15 -1.27 -4.38
C ILE A 21 4.11 -1.75 -5.38
N VAL A 22 4.39 -1.61 -6.68
CA VAL A 22 3.41 -1.85 -7.75
C VAL A 22 3.84 -3.00 -8.64
N SER A 23 2.98 -4.02 -8.75
CA SER A 23 3.17 -5.10 -9.72
C SER A 23 3.03 -4.60 -11.16
N GLN A 24 3.98 -4.97 -12.02
CA GLN A 24 3.92 -4.74 -13.46
C GLN A 24 2.98 -5.72 -14.18
N TYR A 25 2.54 -6.79 -13.52
CA TYR A 25 1.59 -7.73 -14.10
C TYR A 25 0.16 -7.17 -14.02
N HIS A 26 -0.61 -7.26 -15.11
CA HIS A 26 -1.90 -6.58 -15.30
C HIS A 26 -1.84 -5.04 -15.24
N ARG A 27 -0.89 -4.40 -15.97
CA ARG A 27 -0.70 -2.93 -15.99
C ARG A 27 -1.98 -2.12 -16.17
N ASP A 28 -2.90 -2.53 -17.04
CA ASP A 28 -4.17 -1.83 -17.26
C ASP A 28 -5.00 -1.65 -15.98
N VAL A 29 -4.82 -2.56 -15.00
CA VAL A 29 -5.43 -2.53 -13.67
C VAL A 29 -4.48 -1.89 -12.66
N THR A 30 -3.22 -2.32 -12.60
CA THR A 30 -2.28 -1.88 -11.55
C THR A 30 -1.86 -0.42 -11.69
N ASP A 31 -1.82 0.13 -12.91
CA ASP A 31 -1.59 1.56 -13.12
C ASP A 31 -2.76 2.41 -12.61
N ARG A 32 -4.00 1.91 -12.72
CA ARG A 32 -5.20 2.58 -12.17
C ARG A 32 -5.26 2.48 -10.66
N LEU A 33 -4.81 1.36 -10.08
CA LEU A 33 -4.62 1.24 -8.63
C LEU A 33 -3.58 2.27 -8.16
N ARG A 34 -2.45 2.36 -8.84
CA ARG A 34 -1.40 3.35 -8.53
C ARG A 34 -1.95 4.77 -8.59
N GLN A 35 -2.68 5.13 -9.65
CA GLN A 35 -3.32 6.44 -9.77
C GLN A 35 -4.30 6.71 -8.63
N GLY A 36 -5.13 5.73 -8.27
CA GLY A 36 -6.03 5.83 -7.13
C GLY A 36 -5.30 6.06 -5.80
N ALA A 37 -4.21 5.33 -5.56
CA ALA A 37 -3.38 5.48 -4.35
C ALA A 37 -2.74 6.87 -4.28
N MET A 38 -2.15 7.34 -5.38
CA MET A 38 -1.60 8.70 -5.48
C MET A 38 -2.66 9.75 -5.18
N ALA A 39 -3.85 9.64 -5.77
CA ALA A 39 -4.95 10.57 -5.53
C ALA A 39 -5.39 10.59 -4.06
N GLY A 40 -5.40 9.45 -3.38
CA GLY A 40 -5.71 9.35 -1.95
C GLY A 40 -4.67 10.02 -1.06
N LEU A 41 -3.38 9.81 -1.36
CA LEU A 41 -2.27 10.47 -0.66
C LEU A 41 -2.30 11.99 -0.85
N GLN A 42 -2.44 12.45 -2.09
CA GLN A 42 -2.54 13.88 -2.42
C GLN A 42 -3.77 14.54 -1.77
N GLN A 43 -4.92 13.86 -1.74
CA GLN A 43 -6.11 14.37 -1.07
C GLN A 43 -5.90 14.56 0.45
N ALA A 44 -5.02 13.77 1.07
CA ALA A 44 -4.64 13.89 2.47
C ALA A 44 -3.46 14.86 2.71
N GLY A 45 -2.90 15.46 1.66
CA GLY A 45 -1.85 16.46 1.74
C GLY A 45 -0.41 15.92 1.65
N THR A 46 -0.21 14.67 1.24
CA THR A 46 1.14 14.16 0.93
C THR A 46 1.63 14.73 -0.40
N ASP A 47 2.87 15.25 -0.42
CA ASP A 47 3.50 15.77 -1.64
C ASP A 47 4.06 14.64 -2.51
N ASP A 48 4.13 14.84 -3.83
CA ASP A 48 4.62 13.82 -4.78
C ASP A 48 6.06 13.39 -4.49
N GLU A 49 6.88 14.27 -3.91
CA GLU A 49 8.28 13.98 -3.53
C GLU A 49 8.40 13.08 -2.30
N ASP A 50 7.34 12.98 -1.48
CA ASP A 50 7.27 12.08 -0.33
C ASP A 50 6.81 10.67 -0.72
N VAL A 51 6.48 10.44 -2.00
CA VAL A 51 5.98 9.15 -2.49
C VAL A 51 6.98 8.50 -3.46
N GLU A 52 7.55 7.37 -3.07
CA GLU A 52 8.43 6.58 -3.94
C GLU A 52 7.65 5.42 -4.57
N VAL A 53 7.54 5.39 -5.89
CA VAL A 53 6.93 4.27 -6.62
C VAL A 53 8.01 3.28 -7.04
N VAL A 54 7.89 2.04 -6.59
CA VAL A 54 8.79 0.93 -6.94
C VAL A 54 8.02 -0.13 -7.71
N GLU A 55 8.40 -0.35 -8.97
CA GLU A 55 7.80 -1.40 -9.79
C GLU A 55 8.47 -2.76 -9.56
N VAL A 56 7.68 -3.80 -9.35
CA VAL A 56 8.15 -5.20 -9.23
C VAL A 56 7.60 -6.07 -10.37
N PRO A 57 8.28 -7.15 -10.79
CA PRO A 57 7.87 -7.95 -11.94
C PRO A 57 6.45 -8.51 -11.83
N GLY A 58 6.04 -8.95 -10.64
CA GLY A 58 4.73 -9.51 -10.39
C GLY A 58 4.26 -9.32 -8.94
N THR A 59 3.02 -9.71 -8.69
CA THR A 59 2.39 -9.57 -7.38
C THR A 59 3.07 -10.42 -6.31
N PHE A 60 3.72 -11.53 -6.70
CA PHE A 60 4.42 -12.45 -5.81
C PHE A 60 5.68 -11.84 -5.17
N GLU A 61 6.32 -10.89 -5.84
CA GLU A 61 7.53 -10.21 -5.36
C GLU A 61 7.22 -9.05 -4.39
N ILE A 62 5.96 -8.61 -4.31
CA ILE A 62 5.52 -7.47 -3.48
C ILE A 62 5.96 -7.62 -2.01
N PRO A 63 5.75 -8.76 -1.31
CA PRO A 63 6.13 -8.86 0.10
C PRO A 63 7.61 -8.61 0.36
N LEU A 64 8.49 -9.10 -0.51
CA LEU A 64 9.93 -8.92 -0.37
C LEU A 64 10.32 -7.45 -0.57
N ALA A 65 9.81 -6.83 -1.64
CA ALA A 65 10.07 -5.42 -1.91
C ALA A 65 9.51 -4.50 -0.81
N ALA A 66 8.31 -4.80 -0.30
CA ALA A 66 7.71 -4.06 0.81
C ALA A 66 8.54 -4.15 2.09
N ARG A 67 9.04 -5.35 2.41
CA ARG A 67 9.97 -5.54 3.53
C ARG A 67 11.25 -4.74 3.35
N CYS A 68 11.88 -4.81 2.18
CA CYS A 68 13.09 -4.02 1.89
C CYS A 68 12.86 -2.51 2.00
N ALA A 69 11.69 -2.03 1.54
CA ALA A 69 11.31 -0.62 1.71
C ALA A 69 11.22 -0.26 3.20
N ALA A 70 10.51 -1.04 4.01
CA ALA A 70 10.41 -0.80 5.46
C ALA A 70 11.77 -0.85 6.17
N GLU A 71 12.59 -1.86 5.89
CA GLU A 71 13.93 -2.02 6.50
C GLU A 71 14.91 -0.90 6.09
N SER A 72 14.66 -0.19 4.99
CA SER A 72 15.47 0.98 4.61
C SER A 72 15.34 2.15 5.59
N GLY A 73 14.30 2.17 6.42
CA GLY A 73 14.02 3.25 7.38
C GLY A 73 13.56 4.56 6.74
N ARG A 74 13.32 4.59 5.42
CA ARG A 74 12.94 5.79 4.65
C ARG A 74 11.43 6.07 4.63
N PHE A 75 10.58 5.11 4.98
CA PHE A 75 9.14 5.20 4.76
C PHE A 75 8.36 4.97 6.05
N ASN A 76 7.34 5.78 6.28
CA ASN A 76 6.39 5.63 7.38
C ASN A 76 5.35 4.55 7.11
N ALA A 77 5.05 4.27 5.84
CA ALA A 77 4.14 3.22 5.41
C ALA A 77 4.49 2.70 4.01
N VAL A 78 3.98 1.50 3.71
CA VAL A 78 4.09 0.88 2.39
C VAL A 78 2.70 0.53 1.87
N VAL A 79 2.37 0.95 0.65
CA VAL A 79 1.14 0.59 -0.05
C VAL A 79 1.47 -0.48 -1.09
N CYS A 80 0.94 -1.69 -0.89
CA CYS A 80 1.21 -2.83 -1.77
C CYS A 80 0.11 -2.96 -2.82
N LEU A 81 0.43 -2.72 -4.09
CA LEU A 81 -0.53 -2.68 -5.20
C LEU A 81 -0.28 -3.79 -6.20
N GLY A 82 -1.33 -4.57 -6.50
CA GLY A 82 -1.22 -5.66 -7.46
C GLY A 82 -2.57 -6.19 -7.90
N CYS A 83 -2.54 -7.13 -8.84
CA CYS A 83 -3.72 -7.82 -9.30
C CYS A 83 -3.37 -9.29 -9.56
N VAL A 84 -4.27 -10.17 -9.14
CA VAL A 84 -4.25 -11.61 -9.41
C VAL A 84 -5.65 -11.96 -9.90
N ILE A 85 -5.73 -12.45 -11.14
CA ILE A 85 -6.99 -12.85 -11.76
C ILE A 85 -7.02 -14.38 -11.84
N LYS A 86 -8.14 -14.99 -11.44
CA LYS A 86 -8.30 -16.44 -11.41
C LYS A 86 -8.17 -17.03 -12.83
N GLY A 87 -7.22 -17.94 -12.98
CA GLY A 87 -7.06 -18.76 -14.19
C GLY A 87 -7.62 -20.17 -13.99
N GLU A 88 -7.14 -21.11 -14.81
CA GLU A 88 -7.61 -22.50 -14.80
C GLU A 88 -6.96 -23.37 -13.70
N THR A 89 -5.85 -22.91 -13.13
CA THR A 89 -5.06 -23.69 -12.17
C THR A 89 -5.12 -23.09 -10.77
N ALA A 90 -4.71 -23.89 -9.78
CA ALA A 90 -4.59 -23.46 -8.38
C ALA A 90 -3.54 -22.35 -8.14
N HIS A 91 -2.79 -21.95 -9.18
CA HIS A 91 -1.76 -20.91 -9.08
C HIS A 91 -2.29 -19.59 -8.49
N PHE A 92 -3.54 -19.23 -8.81
CA PHE A 92 -4.23 -18.08 -8.24
C PHE A 92 -4.26 -18.13 -6.70
N GLU A 93 -4.65 -19.27 -6.13
CA GLU A 93 -4.81 -19.43 -4.68
C GLU A 93 -3.46 -19.37 -3.97
N PHE A 94 -2.44 -20.00 -4.55
CA PHE A 94 -1.09 -19.97 -4.00
C PHE A 94 -0.48 -18.57 -4.01
N ILE A 95 -0.61 -17.81 -5.12
CA ILE A 95 -0.11 -16.43 -5.17
C ILE A 95 -0.90 -15.55 -4.19
N ALA A 96 -2.23 -15.56 -4.26
CA ALA A 96 -3.06 -14.69 -3.43
C ALA A 96 -2.79 -14.91 -1.94
N SER A 97 -2.71 -16.18 -1.50
CA SER A 97 -2.42 -16.55 -0.12
C SER A 97 -1.00 -16.16 0.30
N ALA A 98 0.01 -16.48 -0.51
CA ALA A 98 1.40 -16.16 -0.20
C ALA A 98 1.63 -14.64 -0.08
N VAL A 99 1.01 -13.85 -0.95
CA VAL A 99 1.15 -12.39 -0.94
C VAL A 99 0.44 -11.78 0.26
N ALA A 100 -0.79 -12.19 0.55
CA ALA A 100 -1.53 -11.69 1.71
C ALA A 100 -0.81 -11.99 3.04
N HIS A 101 -0.35 -13.23 3.21
CA HIS A 101 0.43 -13.60 4.39
C HIS A 101 1.81 -12.94 4.43
N GLY A 102 2.49 -12.83 3.29
CA GLY A 102 3.80 -12.20 3.19
C GLY A 102 3.78 -10.73 3.59
N ILE A 103 2.81 -9.95 3.10
CA ILE A 103 2.64 -8.54 3.47
C ILE A 103 2.34 -8.41 4.97
N THR A 104 1.45 -9.25 5.50
CA THR A 104 1.10 -9.23 6.93
C THR A 104 2.31 -9.57 7.80
N ALA A 105 3.09 -10.59 7.43
CA ALA A 105 4.29 -10.99 8.15
C ALA A 105 5.36 -9.90 8.10
N ALA A 106 5.64 -9.33 6.93
CA ALA A 106 6.60 -8.26 6.76
C ALA A 106 6.24 -7.01 7.59
N SER A 107 4.96 -6.64 7.64
CA SER A 107 4.49 -5.52 8.47
C SER A 107 4.67 -5.83 9.97
N ALA A 108 4.35 -7.05 10.41
CA ALA A 108 4.52 -7.46 11.81
C ALA A 108 5.99 -7.52 12.24
N GLU A 109 6.88 -7.98 11.36
CA GLU A 109 8.32 -8.10 11.63
C GLU A 109 9.03 -6.74 11.70
N THR A 110 8.65 -5.81 10.82
CA THR A 110 9.30 -4.49 10.71
C THR A 110 8.64 -3.43 11.59
N GLY A 111 7.37 -3.62 11.97
CA GLY A 111 6.57 -2.61 12.67
C GLY A 111 6.13 -1.45 11.79
N ILE A 112 6.42 -1.50 10.48
CA ILE A 112 5.97 -0.50 9.50
C ILE A 112 4.63 -0.95 8.90
N PRO A 113 3.59 -0.10 8.90
CA PRO A 113 2.31 -0.36 8.23
C PRO A 113 2.50 -0.74 6.75
N MET A 114 1.97 -1.90 6.36
CA MET A 114 1.90 -2.31 4.95
C MET A 114 0.46 -2.64 4.58
N THR A 115 -0.13 -1.91 3.64
CA THR A 115 -1.55 -2.09 3.27
C THR A 115 -1.75 -2.95 2.05
N PHE A 116 -2.82 -3.74 2.06
CA PHE A 116 -3.13 -4.74 1.04
C PHE A 116 -4.03 -4.16 -0.06
N GLY A 117 -3.44 -3.53 -1.06
CA GLY A 117 -4.09 -3.08 -2.29
C GLY A 117 -3.96 -4.07 -3.45
N VAL A 118 -3.97 -5.37 -3.15
CA VAL A 118 -3.87 -6.44 -4.16
C VAL A 118 -5.27 -6.97 -4.48
N LEU A 119 -5.70 -6.79 -5.73
CA LEU A 119 -6.98 -7.32 -6.20
C LEU A 119 -6.89 -8.83 -6.45
N THR A 120 -7.81 -9.59 -5.86
CA THR A 120 -7.97 -11.03 -6.09
C THR A 120 -9.36 -11.28 -6.69
N THR A 121 -9.43 -11.44 -8.01
CA THR A 121 -10.69 -11.39 -8.78
C THR A 121 -10.86 -12.59 -9.69
N ASN A 122 -12.10 -12.84 -10.13
CA ASN A 122 -12.41 -13.96 -11.02
C ASN A 122 -12.27 -13.57 -12.51
N SER A 123 -12.27 -12.29 -12.84
CA SER A 123 -12.15 -11.80 -14.20
C SER A 123 -11.52 -10.40 -14.26
N LEU A 124 -11.06 -10.02 -15.46
CA LEU A 124 -10.57 -8.67 -15.73
C LEU A 124 -11.65 -7.61 -15.49
N ASP A 125 -12.89 -7.87 -15.88
CA ASP A 125 -14.00 -6.94 -15.67
C ASP A 125 -14.25 -6.66 -14.18
N GLU A 126 -14.16 -7.70 -13.33
CA GLU A 126 -14.23 -7.54 -11.88
C GLU A 126 -13.08 -6.66 -11.37
N ALA A 127 -11.86 -6.87 -11.88
CA ALA A 127 -10.70 -6.06 -11.49
C ALA A 127 -10.88 -4.59 -11.90
N MET A 128 -11.29 -4.34 -13.14
CA MET A 128 -11.53 -2.99 -13.66
C MET A 128 -12.59 -2.24 -12.85
N ALA A 129 -13.68 -2.91 -12.46
CA ALA A 129 -14.74 -2.33 -11.63
C ALA A 129 -14.27 -1.89 -10.23
N ARG A 130 -13.08 -2.31 -9.79
CA ARG A 130 -12.44 -1.90 -8.52
C ARG A 130 -11.38 -0.83 -8.68
N THR A 131 -11.20 -0.31 -9.89
CA THR A 131 -10.18 0.69 -10.25
C THR A 131 -10.78 1.94 -10.90
N ASN A 132 -12.06 2.22 -10.62
CA ASN A 132 -12.72 3.47 -11.01
C ASN A 132 -12.08 4.66 -10.29
N ASP A 133 -12.25 5.87 -10.80
CA ASP A 133 -11.70 7.07 -10.18
C ASP A 133 -12.37 7.38 -8.82
N GLY A 134 -11.63 8.07 -7.96
CA GLY A 134 -12.12 8.54 -6.66
C GLY A 134 -12.09 7.49 -5.54
N PRO A 135 -12.83 7.73 -4.43
CA PRO A 135 -12.68 6.94 -3.20
C PRO A 135 -13.10 5.46 -3.27
N SER A 136 -13.73 5.04 -4.37
CA SER A 136 -14.09 3.64 -4.62
C SER A 136 -12.98 2.82 -5.29
N ASN A 137 -11.89 3.47 -5.69
CA ASN A 137 -10.70 2.80 -6.20
C ASN A 137 -10.02 2.03 -5.06
N LYS A 138 -9.69 0.74 -5.28
CA LYS A 138 -9.00 -0.05 -4.25
C LYS A 138 -7.58 0.40 -3.95
N GLY A 139 -6.91 1.09 -4.88
CA GLY A 139 -5.64 1.76 -4.61
C GLY A 139 -5.82 2.97 -3.70
N TRP A 140 -6.87 3.76 -3.92
CA TRP A 140 -7.22 4.88 -3.03
C TRP A 140 -7.53 4.37 -1.63
N GLU A 141 -8.35 3.33 -1.51
CA GLU A 141 -8.67 2.72 -0.20
C GLU A 141 -7.42 2.18 0.50
N ALA A 142 -6.47 1.58 -0.23
CA ALA A 142 -5.23 1.08 0.33
C ALA A 142 -4.32 2.22 0.86
N ALA A 143 -4.26 3.35 0.15
CA ALA A 143 -3.57 4.55 0.62
C ALA A 143 -4.26 5.17 1.84
N ALA A 144 -5.58 5.31 1.81
CA ALA A 144 -6.37 5.80 2.93
C ALA A 144 -6.18 4.94 4.20
N ALA A 145 -6.16 3.63 4.03
CA ALA A 145 -5.88 2.69 5.11
C ALA A 145 -4.45 2.85 5.66
N ALA A 146 -3.47 3.17 4.81
CA ALA A 146 -2.09 3.37 5.23
C ALA A 146 -1.97 4.62 6.11
N ILE A 147 -2.54 5.75 5.65
CA ILE A 147 -2.61 7.00 6.40
C ILE A 147 -3.30 6.77 7.75
N GLY A 148 -4.49 6.15 7.73
CA GLY A 148 -5.25 5.90 8.96
C GLY A 148 -4.53 4.98 9.94
N LEU A 149 -3.76 4.01 9.45
CA LEU A 149 -3.00 3.12 10.32
C LEU A 149 -1.77 3.82 10.92
N VAL A 150 -1.09 4.67 10.17
CA VAL A 150 0.00 5.51 10.71
C VAL A 150 -0.54 6.41 11.82
N ASP A 151 -1.61 7.16 11.58
CA ASP A 151 -2.25 8.04 12.57
C ASP A 151 -2.66 7.27 13.85
N ALA A 152 -3.29 6.11 13.67
CA ALA A 152 -3.70 5.26 14.78
C ALA A 152 -2.48 4.77 15.60
N LEU A 153 -1.41 4.34 14.95
CA LEU A 153 -0.21 3.88 15.65
C LEU A 153 0.51 5.02 16.35
N THR A 154 0.65 6.19 15.72
CA THR A 154 1.20 7.40 16.35
C THR A 154 0.40 7.78 17.60
N THR A 155 -0.92 7.67 17.56
CA THR A 155 -1.78 7.87 18.73
C THR A 155 -1.48 6.84 19.83
N LEU A 156 -1.39 5.55 19.49
CA LEU A 156 -1.11 4.47 20.44
C LEU A 156 0.28 4.57 21.07
N THR A 157 1.26 5.13 20.36
CA THR A 157 2.64 5.28 20.84
C THR A 157 2.90 6.62 21.55
N ASN A 158 1.85 7.41 21.82
CA ASN A 158 1.92 8.75 22.40
C ASN A 158 2.81 9.72 21.59
N GLY A 159 2.66 9.71 20.27
CA GLY A 159 3.39 10.60 19.37
C GLY A 159 4.83 10.18 19.07
N ARG A 160 5.27 8.99 19.51
CA ARG A 160 6.54 8.44 19.02
C ARG A 160 6.38 8.10 17.53
N GLU A 161 7.30 8.62 16.72
CA GLU A 161 7.41 8.21 15.32
C GLU A 161 7.51 6.68 15.25
N LEU A 162 6.80 6.09 14.28
CA LEU A 162 7.03 4.71 13.86
C LEU A 162 8.51 4.52 13.50
N PRO A 163 9.07 3.29 13.50
CA PRO A 163 10.51 3.04 13.36
C PRO A 163 11.22 3.58 12.09
N ALA A 164 10.61 4.46 11.30
CA ALA A 164 11.21 5.19 10.21
C ALA A 164 11.98 6.44 10.71
N ARG A 165 13.23 6.22 11.12
CA ARG A 165 14.34 7.17 10.99
C ARG A 165 15.64 6.47 11.40
N LEU A 166 16.30 5.86 10.42
CA LEU A 166 17.76 5.94 10.40
C LEU A 166 18.04 7.23 9.64
N GLU A 167 18.65 8.22 10.28
CA GLU A 167 19.17 9.37 9.53
C GLU A 167 20.02 8.82 8.38
N PRO A 168 19.89 9.36 7.14
CA PRO A 168 20.78 8.97 6.07
C PRO A 168 22.22 9.15 6.56
N PRO A 169 23.16 8.24 6.25
CA PRO A 169 24.56 8.46 6.59
C PRO A 169 24.99 9.82 6.03
N GLU A 170 25.51 10.69 6.89
CA GLU A 170 25.97 12.01 6.47
C GLU A 170 26.97 11.88 5.31
N GLY A 171 26.61 12.39 4.13
CA GLY A 171 27.49 12.50 2.97
C GLY A 171 27.48 11.32 1.99
N GLY A 172 26.63 11.44 0.96
CA GLY A 172 26.68 10.67 -0.29
C GLY A 172 26.60 11.58 -1.49
#